data_AF-A0A2L1TWQ8-F1
#
_entry.id   AF-A0A2L1TWQ8-F1
#
_cell.length_a   1.000
_cell.length_b   1.000
_cell.length_c   1.000
_cell.angle_alpha   90.00
_cell.angle_beta   90.00
_cell.angle_gamma   90.00
#
_symmetry.space_group_name_H-M   'P 1'
#
loop_
_entity.id
_entity.type
_entity.pdbx_description
1 polymer ?
#
loop_
_entity_poly.entity_id
_entity_poly.type
_entity_poly.pdbx_seq_one_letter_code
_entity_poly.pdbx_strand_id
1 'polypeptide(L)'
;MSNEEVIIKSEVKDSTLFLNDGGFSLSEESHWASWTWTMEVLGIDLTKLSTKVYYSSDGYNVIRSNSANNSHYNINPLIIVNDGVSSHWKSGSYAYGSGPFTVYGTATLGFVSASVAIVVQAKPGYVTGWKESI
;
A
#
# COMPACT_ATOMS: atom_id res chain seq x y z
N MET A 1 20.14 23.14 -2.11
CA MET A 1 19.08 22.17 -2.43
C MET A 1 19.77 20.84 -2.66
N SER A 2 19.99 20.06 -1.58
CA SER A 2 20.60 18.73 -1.64
C SER A 2 19.54 17.73 -2.09
N ASN A 3 19.88 16.95 -3.11
CA ASN A 3 19.17 15.72 -3.44
C ASN A 3 19.52 14.71 -2.35
N GLU A 4 18.70 14.63 -1.30
CA GLU A 4 18.96 13.77 -0.15
C GLU A 4 18.42 12.37 -0.41
N GLU A 5 19.32 11.39 -0.26
CA GLU A 5 19.12 9.99 -0.61
C GLU A 5 18.17 9.31 0.39
N VAL A 6 17.03 8.84 -0.11
CA VAL A 6 16.00 8.13 0.66
C VAL A 6 16.32 6.64 0.61
N ILE A 7 16.68 6.04 1.74
CA ILE A 7 16.95 4.60 1.84
C ILE A 7 15.62 3.84 2.02
N ILE A 8 15.43 2.78 1.21
CA ILE A 8 14.13 2.11 1.01
C ILE A 8 14.11 0.75 1.74
N LYS A 9 13.08 0.51 2.58
CA LYS A 9 12.73 -0.82 3.10
C LYS A 9 11.27 -1.12 2.77
N SER A 10 11.02 -2.10 1.90
CA SER A 10 9.68 -2.52 1.47
C SER A 10 9.33 -3.92 1.94
N GLU A 11 8.09 -4.13 2.40
CA GLU A 11 7.55 -5.45 2.78
C GLU A 11 6.26 -5.75 2.00
N VAL A 12 6.17 -6.98 1.48
CA VAL A 12 5.04 -7.51 0.70
C VAL A 12 4.34 -8.61 1.52
N LYS A 13 3.01 -8.55 1.63
CA LYS A 13 2.20 -9.59 2.31
C LYS A 13 1.00 -9.97 1.45
N ASP A 14 0.65 -11.26 1.44
CA ASP A 14 -0.49 -11.85 0.73
C ASP A 14 -1.22 -12.85 1.64
N SER A 15 -2.55 -12.97 1.53
CA SER A 15 -3.32 -14.05 2.18
C SER A 15 -4.66 -14.35 1.50
N THR A 16 -5.10 -15.60 1.57
CA THR A 16 -6.37 -16.10 0.99
C THR A 16 -7.46 -16.28 2.07
N LEU A 17 -8.71 -15.95 1.74
CA LEU A 17 -9.94 -16.13 2.50
C LEU A 17 -10.97 -16.87 1.62
N PHE A 18 -11.52 -17.98 2.10
CA PHE A 18 -12.52 -18.77 1.38
C PHE A 18 -13.94 -18.32 1.73
N LEU A 19 -14.73 -17.97 0.72
CA LEU A 19 -16.18 -17.74 0.86
C LEU A 19 -16.92 -18.98 0.35
N ASN A 20 -17.54 -19.74 1.27
CA ASN A 20 -18.40 -20.87 0.91
C ASN A 20 -19.81 -20.34 0.67
N ASP A 21 -20.23 -20.17 -0.59
CA ASP A 21 -21.63 -19.96 -0.93
C ASP A 21 -22.09 -21.08 -1.86
N GLY A 22 -23.11 -21.83 -1.43
CA GLY A 22 -23.50 -23.10 -2.03
C GLY A 22 -24.10 -22.93 -3.42
N GLY A 23 -23.34 -23.30 -4.45
CA GLY A 23 -23.79 -23.38 -5.83
C GLY A 23 -22.60 -23.47 -6.77
N PHE A 24 -22.70 -24.27 -7.84
CA PHE A 24 -21.63 -24.51 -8.82
C PHE A 24 -21.04 -23.17 -9.33
N SER A 25 -19.91 -22.74 -8.78
CA SER A 25 -19.18 -21.53 -9.15
C SER A 25 -17.70 -21.89 -9.32
N LEU A 26 -17.03 -21.22 -10.26
CA LEU A 26 -15.57 -21.12 -10.22
C LEU A 26 -15.25 -20.57 -8.83
N SER A 27 -14.51 -21.32 -8.00
CA SER A 27 -14.29 -20.98 -6.60
C SER A 27 -13.68 -19.59 -6.48
N GLU A 28 -14.51 -18.60 -6.14
CA GLU A 28 -14.06 -17.22 -5.95
C GLU A 28 -13.29 -17.15 -4.64
N GLU A 29 -11.96 -17.06 -4.75
CA GLU A 29 -11.09 -16.89 -3.60
C GLU A 29 -10.91 -15.40 -3.34
N SER A 30 -11.13 -14.96 -2.11
CA SER A 30 -10.88 -13.59 -1.70
C SER A 30 -9.44 -13.48 -1.19
N HIS A 31 -8.71 -12.50 -1.67
CA HIS A 31 -7.32 -12.27 -1.32
C HIS A 31 -7.11 -10.82 -0.89
N TRP A 32 -5.99 -10.58 -0.23
CA TRP A 32 -5.48 -9.24 -0.05
C TRP A 32 -3.98 -9.22 -0.21
N ALA A 33 -3.48 -8.10 -0.71
CA ALA A 33 -2.07 -7.82 -0.83
C ALA A 33 -1.76 -6.44 -0.27
N SER A 34 -0.61 -6.29 0.38
CA SER A 34 -0.16 -4.97 0.86
C SER A 34 1.29 -4.70 0.50
N TRP A 35 1.59 -3.43 0.28
CA TRP A 35 2.95 -2.93 0.19
C TRP A 35 3.15 -1.83 1.22
N THR A 36 4.28 -1.89 1.93
CA THR A 36 4.62 -0.93 2.99
C THR A 36 5.94 -0.25 2.66
N TRP A 37 5.98 1.06 2.84
CA TRP A 37 7.19 1.88 2.71
C TRP A 37 7.50 2.58 4.01
N THR A 38 8.78 2.61 4.38
CA THR A 38 9.25 3.41 5.53
C THR A 38 9.82 4.73 5.00
N MET A 39 9.27 5.84 5.47
CA MET A 39 9.82 7.17 5.22
C MET A 39 11.00 7.40 6.15
N GLU A 40 12.12 7.81 5.57
CA GLU A 40 13.35 8.14 6.28
C GLU A 40 13.75 9.58 5.96
N VAL A 41 14.21 10.33 6.98
CA VAL A 41 14.82 11.65 6.81
C VAL A 41 16.11 11.66 7.59
N LEU A 42 17.23 11.99 6.93
CA LEU A 42 18.57 12.03 7.51
C LEU A 42 18.98 10.73 8.25
N GLY A 43 18.66 9.57 7.69
CA GLY A 43 18.99 8.28 8.32
C GLY A 43 18.03 7.84 9.44
N ILE A 44 16.98 8.61 9.72
CA ILE A 44 16.03 8.34 10.80
C ILE A 44 14.68 7.91 10.21
N ASP A 45 14.26 6.69 10.52
CA ASP A 45 12.94 6.16 10.18
C ASP A 45 11.86 6.99 10.90
N LEU A 46 10.96 7.61 10.13
CA LEU A 46 9.93 8.53 10.62
C LEU A 46 8.58 7.84 10.79
N THR A 47 8.09 7.23 9.71
CA THR A 47 6.77 6.60 9.66
C THR A 47 6.76 5.48 8.63
N LYS A 48 5.90 4.48 8.83
CA LYS A 48 5.60 3.44 7.85
C LYS A 48 4.25 3.72 7.24
N LEU A 49 4.19 3.82 5.91
CA LEU A 49 2.98 4.01 5.13
C LEU A 49 2.66 2.71 4.40
N SER A 50 1.42 2.27 4.48
CA SER A 50 1.01 0.98 3.94
C SER A 50 -0.33 1.09 3.23
N THR A 51 -0.37 0.60 2.00
CA THR A 51 -1.62 0.42 1.27
C THR A 51 -1.88 -1.07 1.10
N LYS A 52 -3.14 -1.44 1.25
CA LYS A 52 -3.63 -2.81 1.08
C LYS A 52 -4.73 -2.82 0.04
N VAL A 53 -4.65 -3.72 -0.93
CA VAL A 53 -5.71 -4.00 -1.91
C VAL A 53 -6.37 -5.34 -1.60
N TYR A 54 -7.69 -5.38 -1.63
CA TYR A 54 -8.51 -6.58 -1.51
C TYR A 54 -9.05 -6.95 -2.88
N TYR A 55 -9.00 -8.22 -3.27
CA TYR A 55 -9.38 -8.64 -4.60
C TYR A 55 -9.89 -10.09 -4.61
N SER A 56 -10.70 -10.43 -5.60
CA SER A 56 -11.17 -11.81 -5.81
C SER A 56 -10.44 -12.44 -6.99
N SER A 57 -10.18 -13.75 -6.93
CA SER A 57 -9.52 -14.50 -7.99
C SER A 57 -10.22 -15.81 -8.35
N ASP A 58 -9.91 -16.36 -9.52
CA ASP A 58 -10.27 -17.72 -9.97
C ASP A 58 -9.14 -18.74 -9.68
N GLY A 59 -8.22 -18.42 -8.77
CA GLY A 59 -7.02 -19.18 -8.46
C GLY A 59 -5.78 -18.78 -9.28
N TYR A 60 -5.95 -18.15 -10.45
CA TYR A 60 -4.83 -17.73 -11.31
C TYR A 60 -4.88 -16.25 -11.71
N ASN A 61 -6.07 -15.72 -11.92
CA ASN A 61 -6.32 -14.36 -12.38
C ASN A 61 -7.18 -13.62 -11.37
N VAL A 62 -6.88 -12.35 -11.17
CA VAL A 62 -7.82 -11.44 -10.51
C VAL A 62 -9.06 -11.32 -11.39
N ILE A 63 -10.23 -11.58 -10.84
CA ILE A 63 -11.52 -11.36 -11.51
C ILE A 63 -12.15 -10.03 -11.07
N ARG A 64 -11.87 -9.57 -9.84
CA ARG A 64 -12.43 -8.34 -9.28
C ARG A 64 -11.47 -7.67 -8.31
N SER A 65 -11.40 -6.34 -8.34
CA SER A 65 -10.82 -5.54 -7.26
C SER A 65 -11.96 -5.07 -6.34
N ASN A 66 -11.86 -5.37 -5.05
CA ASN A 66 -12.96 -5.24 -4.09
C ASN A 66 -12.90 -3.93 -3.31
N SER A 67 -11.72 -3.59 -2.79
CA SER A 67 -11.46 -2.36 -2.05
C SER A 67 -9.95 -2.11 -1.91
N ALA A 68 -9.57 -0.94 -1.43
CA ALA A 68 -8.24 -0.69 -0.90
C ALA A 68 -8.32 0.15 0.37
N ASN A 69 -7.39 -0.08 1.30
CA ASN A 69 -7.30 0.63 2.57
C ASN A 69 -5.88 1.15 2.79
N ASN A 70 -5.81 2.33 3.40
CA ASN A 70 -4.56 2.94 3.83
C ASN A 70 -4.37 2.72 5.34
N SER A 71 -3.11 2.67 5.75
CA SER A 71 -2.72 2.65 7.15
C SER A 71 -1.32 3.23 7.29
N HIS A 72 -1.05 3.83 8.44
CA HIS A 72 0.28 4.29 8.79
C HIS A 72 0.65 3.89 10.22
N TYR A 73 1.95 3.92 10.50
CA TYR A 73 2.50 3.75 11.82
C TYR A 73 3.66 4.73 12.03
N ASN A 74 3.46 5.70 12.92
CA ASN A 74 4.48 6.69 13.23
C ASN A 74 5.49 6.08 14.20
N ILE A 75 6.74 5.97 13.73
CA ILE A 75 7.88 5.55 14.55
C ILE A 75 8.32 6.75 15.39
N ASN A 76 8.36 7.94 14.77
CA ASN A 76 8.59 9.20 15.44
C ASN A 76 7.24 9.87 15.76
N PRO A 77 6.92 10.13 17.05
CA PRO A 77 5.64 10.70 17.46
C PRO A 77 5.46 12.17 17.03
N LEU A 78 6.51 12.85 16.58
CA LEU A 78 6.45 14.23 16.07
C LEU A 78 5.96 14.31 14.62
N ILE A 79 5.65 13.17 14.01
CA ILE A 79 5.13 13.05 12.66
C ILE A 79 3.61 12.97 12.72
N ILE A 80 2.97 13.74 11.84
CA ILE A 80 1.54 13.71 11.57
C ILE A 80 1.37 13.17 10.16
N VAL A 81 0.53 12.15 9.99
CA VAL A 81 0.21 11.57 8.68
C VAL A 81 -1.27 11.77 8.43
N ASN A 82 -1.60 12.27 7.25
CA ASN A 82 -2.96 12.27 6.71
C ASN A 82 -3.08 11.13 5.70
N ASP A 83 -3.92 10.16 6.02
CA ASP A 83 -4.29 9.07 5.11
C ASP A 83 -5.33 9.60 4.15
N GLY A 84 -4.93 9.87 2.90
CA GLY A 84 -5.85 10.25 1.86
C GLY A 84 -6.78 9.09 1.49
N VAL A 85 -7.77 9.38 0.64
CA VAL A 85 -8.73 8.36 0.19
C VAL A 85 -8.04 7.37 -0.73
N SER A 86 -8.02 6.10 -0.34
CA SER A 86 -7.52 5.01 -1.15
C SER A 86 -8.41 4.78 -2.38
N SER A 87 -7.78 4.35 -3.47
CA SER A 87 -8.46 3.93 -4.69
C SER A 87 -8.02 2.52 -5.07
N HIS A 88 -8.87 1.82 -5.80
CA HIS A 88 -8.58 0.47 -6.25
C HIS A 88 -9.19 0.24 -7.62
N TRP A 89 -8.53 -0.58 -8.43
CA TRP A 89 -9.01 -0.95 -9.76
C TRP A 89 -8.42 -2.29 -10.19
N LYS A 90 -9.00 -2.87 -11.24
CA LYS A 90 -8.48 -4.05 -11.92
C LYS A 90 -7.92 -3.63 -13.27
N SER A 91 -6.76 -4.13 -13.65
CA SER A 91 -6.23 -4.00 -15.01
C SER A 91 -5.52 -5.30 -15.42
N GLY A 92 -5.91 -5.86 -16.57
CA GLY A 92 -5.52 -7.21 -16.97
C GLY A 92 -5.90 -8.25 -15.91
N SER A 93 -4.98 -9.14 -15.57
CA SER A 93 -5.12 -10.17 -14.51
C SER A 93 -4.68 -9.69 -13.12
N TYR A 94 -4.53 -8.38 -12.90
CA TYR A 94 -4.02 -7.81 -11.66
C TYR A 94 -5.04 -6.89 -10.99
N ALA A 95 -5.03 -6.91 -9.66
CA ALA A 95 -5.63 -5.91 -8.80
C ALA A 95 -4.60 -4.83 -8.47
N TYR A 96 -5.04 -3.59 -8.44
CA TYR A 96 -4.26 -2.45 -8.01
C TYR A 96 -4.94 -1.73 -6.87
N GLY A 97 -4.14 -1.22 -5.93
CA GLY A 97 -4.57 -0.29 -4.90
C GLY A 97 -3.60 0.87 -4.83
N SER A 98 -4.10 2.09 -4.72
CA SER A 98 -3.28 3.29 -4.53
C SER A 98 -3.75 4.05 -3.29
N GLY A 99 -2.81 4.32 -2.38
CA GLY A 99 -3.03 5.07 -1.17
C GLY A 99 -2.24 6.36 -1.15
N PRO A 100 -2.87 7.53 -1.33
CA PRO A 100 -2.20 8.80 -1.12
C PRO A 100 -2.03 9.07 0.38
N PHE A 101 -0.87 9.62 0.74
CA PHE A 101 -0.50 10.04 2.08
C PHE A 101 0.12 11.43 2.02
N THR A 102 -0.17 12.24 3.04
CA THR A 102 0.59 13.47 3.28
C THR A 102 1.22 13.40 4.66
N VAL A 103 2.54 13.48 4.69
CA VAL A 103 3.34 13.42 5.91
C VAL A 103 3.80 14.81 6.26
N TYR A 104 3.57 15.21 7.51
CA TYR A 104 4.03 16.46 8.10
C TYR A 104 4.90 16.15 9.31
N GLY A 105 5.99 16.88 9.48
CA GLY A 105 6.87 16.68 10.63
C GLY A 105 7.67 17.93 10.94
N THR A 106 7.97 18.11 12.23
CA THR A 106 8.96 19.10 12.65
C THR A 106 10.27 18.38 12.91
N ALA A 107 11.25 18.61 12.04
CA ALA A 107 12.63 18.15 12.25
C ALA A 107 13.45 19.29 12.88
N THR A 108 14.63 18.96 13.41
CA THR A 108 15.57 19.92 14.00
C THR A 108 15.94 21.08 13.05
N LEU A 109 15.76 20.89 11.74
CA LEU A 109 16.05 21.87 10.68
C LEU A 109 14.82 22.61 10.11
N GLY A 110 13.61 22.34 10.62
CA GLY A 110 12.38 23.00 10.16
C GLY A 110 11.21 22.05 9.91
N PHE A 111 10.15 22.59 9.30
CA PHE A 111 8.96 21.83 8.92
C PHE A 111 9.19 21.06 7.62
N VAL A 112 8.94 19.76 7.62
CA VAL A 112 9.00 18.89 6.46
C VAL A 112 7.58 18.48 6.11
N SER A 113 7.20 18.65 4.84
CA SER A 113 5.96 18.11 4.27
C SER A 113 6.27 17.30 3.02
N ALA A 114 5.72 16.09 2.91
CA ALA A 114 5.85 15.26 1.73
C ALA A 114 4.51 14.61 1.40
N SER A 115 4.12 14.67 0.13
CA SER A 115 2.98 13.93 -0.40
C SER A 115 3.49 12.76 -1.23
N VAL A 116 3.00 11.56 -0.90
CA VAL A 116 3.39 10.32 -1.58
C VAL A 116 2.18 9.43 -1.77
N ALA A 117 2.16 8.64 -2.82
CA ALA A 117 1.21 7.54 -2.98
C ALA A 117 1.93 6.20 -2.87
N ILE A 118 1.31 5.25 -2.18
CA ILE A 118 1.76 3.87 -2.14
C ILE A 118 0.88 3.06 -3.07
N VAL A 119 1.50 2.45 -4.09
CA VAL A 119 0.81 1.64 -5.08
C VAL A 119 1.13 0.16 -4.85
N VAL A 120 0.11 -0.68 -4.85
CA VAL A 120 0.19 -2.13 -4.77
C VAL A 120 -0.34 -2.71 -6.07
N GLN A 121 0.35 -3.71 -6.62
CA GLN A 121 -0.10 -4.53 -7.72
C GLN A 121 -0.07 -6.00 -7.29
N ALA A 122 -1.18 -6.71 -7.44
CA ALA A 122 -1.33 -8.06 -6.93
C ALA A 122 -2.13 -8.99 -7.84
N LYS A 123 -1.76 -10.26 -7.82
CA LYS A 123 -2.54 -11.41 -8.31
C LYS A 123 -2.11 -12.65 -7.50
N PRO A 124 -2.83 -13.78 -7.60
CA PRO A 124 -2.39 -15.00 -6.93
C PRO A 124 -0.94 -15.35 -7.27
N GLY A 125 -0.11 -15.53 -6.23
CA GLY A 125 1.31 -15.87 -6.36
C GLY A 125 2.24 -14.74 -6.82
N TYR A 126 1.74 -13.51 -6.99
CA TYR A 126 2.58 -12.36 -7.33
C TYR A 126 2.07 -11.08 -6.70
N VAL A 127 2.93 -10.42 -5.93
CA VAL A 127 2.66 -9.10 -5.36
C VAL A 127 3.89 -8.22 -5.51
N THR A 128 3.67 -6.99 -5.95
CA THR A 128 4.67 -5.93 -5.99
C THR A 128 4.04 -4.60 -5.58
N GLY A 129 4.85 -3.58 -5.40
CA GLY A 129 4.40 -2.23 -5.13
C GLY A 129 5.54 -1.24 -5.22
N TRP A 130 5.19 0.03 -5.24
CA TRP A 130 6.13 1.15 -5.31
C TRP A 130 5.54 2.40 -4.68
N LYS A 131 6.40 3.38 -4.44
CA LYS A 131 5.97 4.72 -4.04
C LYS A 131 5.98 5.65 -5.26
N GLU A 132 5.04 6.59 -5.28
CA GLU A 132 5.02 7.70 -6.22
C GLU A 132 5.06 9.01 -5.43
N SER A 133 5.82 9.98 -5.92
CA SER A 133 5.74 11.36 -5.42
C SER A 133 4.60 12.06 -6.16
N ILE A 134 3.76 12.79 -5.43
CA ILE A 134 2.56 13.48 -5.94
C ILE A 134 2.58 14.97 -5.60
#